data_AF-A0A2V3Y4R3-F1
#
_entry.id   AF-A0A2V3Y4R3-F1
#
_cell.length_a   1.000
_cell.length_b   1.000
_cell.length_c   1.000
_cell.angle_alpha   90.00
_cell.angle_beta   90.00
_cell.angle_gamma   90.00
#
_symmetry.space_group_name_H-M   'P 1'
#
loop_
_entity.id
_entity.type
_entity.pdbx_description
1 polymer ?
#
loop_
_entity_poly.entity_id
_entity_poly.type
_entity_poly.pdbx_seq_one_letter_code
_entity_poly.pdbx_strand_id
1 'polypeptide(L)'
;MIGKACCNTCVSLKREQKEIKLGENRYYYGCCVHGLIRKAIVSDSGLEHQSCDEWEAGDEQKIENRAMAETLGKELQALHDLWKQIYALGGTDFNCPDGVELNLLRNRMISQRRRIRSCLLEADYPASYELEIPDMISSQYMARRAEIEAAAKRALQIYKENKDYQWLAEKNPELSEKERKKSDIYYALGYVEQLEKAIEQDDCVLMRSHEVPENGIEMLRTCRDKVTRLMKERNMVYIQMDKIKAIHAEDHPQIPGQMDIFSFIAS
;
A
#
# COMPACT_ATOMS: atom_id res chain seq x y z
N MET A 1 33.58 -16.08 20.51
CA MET A 1 34.89 -15.90 19.88
C MET A 1 34.75 -16.15 18.39
N ILE A 2 34.55 -15.10 17.60
CA ILE A 2 34.52 -15.18 16.14
C ILE A 2 35.98 -15.06 15.71
N GLY A 3 36.53 -16.10 15.08
CA GLY A 3 37.93 -16.14 14.65
C GLY A 3 38.28 -14.91 13.82
N LYS A 4 39.47 -14.33 14.04
CA LYS A 4 39.98 -13.19 13.28
C LYS A 4 39.78 -13.45 11.80
N ALA A 5 38.84 -12.74 11.17
CA ALA A 5 38.58 -12.86 9.75
C ALA A 5 39.80 -12.29 9.01
N CYS A 6 40.52 -13.15 8.29
CA CYS A 6 41.60 -12.69 7.43
C CYS A 6 41.01 -11.90 6.26
N CYS A 7 41.73 -10.86 5.80
CA CYS A 7 41.26 -9.99 4.73
C CYS A 7 40.90 -10.76 3.44
N ASN A 8 41.49 -11.93 3.19
CA ASN A 8 41.17 -12.77 2.02
C ASN A 8 39.69 -13.20 1.97
N THR A 9 39.05 -13.42 3.11
CA THR A 9 37.63 -13.84 3.17
C THR A 9 36.68 -12.68 3.52
N CYS A 10 37.21 -11.47 3.61
CA CYS A 10 36.45 -10.30 4.03
C CYS A 10 35.52 -9.81 2.91
N VAL A 11 34.22 -9.69 3.23
CA VAL A 11 33.19 -9.16 2.33
C VAL A 11 33.43 -7.68 2.00
N SER A 12 34.12 -6.95 2.87
CA SER A 12 34.46 -5.53 2.67
C SER A 12 35.71 -5.33 1.81
N LEU A 13 36.40 -6.38 1.32
CA LEU A 13 37.56 -6.25 0.44
C LEU A 13 37.12 -5.95 -1.00
N LYS A 14 37.55 -4.81 -1.55
CA LYS A 14 37.31 -4.42 -2.94
C LYS A 14 38.42 -4.99 -3.83
N ARG A 15 38.22 -6.23 -4.30
CA ARG A 15 39.20 -6.93 -5.17
C ARG A 15 39.49 -6.19 -6.49
N GLU A 16 38.54 -5.37 -6.95
CA GLU A 16 38.64 -4.57 -8.17
C GLU A 16 39.55 -3.32 -8.00
N GLN A 17 39.71 -2.83 -6.76
CA GLN A 17 40.58 -1.70 -6.45
C GLN A 17 41.99 -2.21 -6.07
N LYS A 18 42.67 -2.85 -7.03
CA LYS A 18 44.06 -3.29 -6.89
C LYS A 18 44.99 -2.24 -7.48
N GLU A 19 45.71 -1.51 -6.62
CA GLU A 19 46.68 -0.51 -7.05
C GLU A 19 48.11 -1.06 -7.00
N ILE A 20 48.88 -0.87 -8.07
CA ILE A 20 50.28 -1.28 -8.15
C ILE A 20 51.17 -0.11 -7.79
N LYS A 21 52.08 -0.29 -6.82
CA LYS A 21 53.09 0.72 -6.51
C LYS A 21 54.18 0.70 -7.59
N LEU A 22 54.28 1.75 -8.39
CA LEU A 22 55.33 1.86 -9.41
C LEU A 22 56.73 1.73 -8.78
N GLY A 23 57.51 0.77 -9.27
CA GLY A 23 58.89 0.52 -8.83
C GLY A 23 59.08 -0.56 -7.76
N GLU A 24 58.01 -1.08 -7.16
CA GLU A 24 58.05 -2.21 -6.23
C GLU A 24 57.01 -3.26 -6.67
N ASN A 25 57.33 -4.55 -6.64
CA ASN A 25 56.39 -5.63 -7.03
C ASN A 25 55.35 -5.86 -5.91
N ARG A 26 54.59 -4.81 -5.61
CA ARG A 26 53.81 -4.61 -4.39
C ARG A 26 52.48 -3.97 -4.75
N TYR A 27 51.40 -4.46 -4.13
CA TYR A 27 50.03 -4.06 -4.44
C TYR A 27 49.25 -3.68 -3.18
N TYR A 28 48.25 -2.81 -3.35
CA TYR A 28 47.29 -2.40 -2.33
C TYR A 28 45.87 -2.81 -2.75
N TYR A 29 45.02 -3.12 -1.78
CA TYR A 29 43.59 -3.38 -2.02
C TYR A 29 42.73 -2.27 -1.41
N GLY A 30 41.61 -1.95 -2.03
CA GLY A 30 40.57 -1.15 -1.41
C GLY A 30 39.76 -1.95 -0.37
N CYS A 31 39.26 -1.29 0.65
CA CYS A 31 38.34 -1.80 1.65
C CYS A 31 37.14 -0.84 1.76
N CYS A 32 35.92 -1.39 1.85
CA CYS A 32 34.71 -0.61 2.06
C CYS A 32 34.67 0.12 3.41
N VAL A 33 35.48 -0.32 4.38
CA VAL A 33 35.53 0.21 5.76
C VAL A 33 36.75 1.11 5.97
N HIS A 34 37.91 0.69 5.46
CA HIS A 34 39.20 1.36 5.72
C HIS A 34 39.72 2.18 4.53
N GLY A 35 39.05 2.17 3.38
CA GLY A 35 39.54 2.81 2.17
C GLY A 35 40.71 2.05 1.54
N LEU A 36 41.70 2.76 0.99
CA LEU A 36 42.89 2.12 0.43
C LEU A 36 43.79 1.55 1.55
N ILE A 37 43.96 0.23 1.57
CA ILE A 37 44.80 -0.49 2.53
C ILE A 37 46.28 -0.13 2.28
N ARG A 38 46.96 0.55 3.21
CA ARG A 38 48.30 1.16 2.98
C ARG A 38 49.54 0.25 3.16
N LYS A 39 49.39 -1.01 3.53
CA LYS A 39 50.49 -1.99 3.71
C LYS A 39 50.47 -2.87 2.48
N ALA A 40 51.50 -2.69 1.68
CA ALA A 40 51.65 -3.41 0.43
C ALA A 40 51.81 -4.91 0.67
N ILE A 41 51.13 -5.71 -0.14
CA ILE A 41 51.37 -7.15 -0.23
C ILE A 41 52.12 -7.50 -1.49
N VAL A 42 52.91 -8.57 -1.43
CA VAL A 42 53.71 -9.07 -2.56
C VAL A 42 52.90 -10.05 -3.43
N SER A 43 51.90 -10.71 -2.84
CA SER A 43 50.98 -11.65 -3.49
C SER A 43 49.65 -11.71 -2.73
N ASP A 44 48.60 -12.16 -3.42
CA ASP A 44 47.25 -12.29 -2.84
C ASP A 44 47.21 -13.25 -1.63
N SER A 45 48.13 -14.22 -1.53
CA SER A 45 48.33 -15.07 -0.34
C SER A 45 48.72 -14.28 0.93
N GLY A 46 49.23 -13.05 0.77
CA GLY A 46 49.49 -12.14 1.88
C GLY A 46 48.21 -11.70 2.61
N LEU A 47 47.05 -11.74 1.95
CA LEU A 47 45.75 -11.38 2.54
C LEU A 47 45.27 -12.39 3.60
N GLU A 48 45.79 -13.63 3.58
CA GLU A 48 45.47 -14.66 4.58
C GLU A 48 46.05 -14.33 5.95
N HIS A 49 47.10 -13.51 5.99
CA HIS A 49 47.86 -13.16 7.19
C HIS A 49 47.55 -11.74 7.68
N GLN A 50 46.62 -11.05 7.03
CA GLN A 50 46.22 -9.68 7.37
C GLN A 50 44.86 -9.65 8.04
N SER A 51 44.69 -8.77 9.02
CA SER A 51 43.45 -8.57 9.78
C SER A 51 43.09 -7.09 9.87
N CYS A 52 41.80 -6.78 9.87
CA CYS A 52 41.25 -5.41 9.96
C CYS A 52 41.82 -4.59 11.13
N ASP A 53 42.23 -5.23 12.23
CA ASP A 53 42.72 -4.57 13.45
C ASP A 53 44.09 -3.88 13.27
N GLU A 54 44.83 -4.22 12.22
CA GLU A 54 46.18 -3.69 11.95
C GLU A 54 46.16 -2.43 11.05
N TRP A 55 44.98 -1.91 10.72
CA TRP A 55 44.81 -0.85 9.73
C TRP A 55 44.19 0.42 10.31
N GLU A 56 44.80 1.55 9.98
CA GLU A 56 44.21 2.86 10.22
C GLU A 56 43.77 3.48 8.89
N ALA A 57 42.52 3.97 8.86
CA ALA A 57 42.02 4.74 7.74
C ALA A 57 42.81 6.06 7.61
N GLY A 58 43.09 6.48 6.38
CA GLY A 58 43.64 7.82 6.12
C GLY A 58 42.62 8.91 6.47
N ASP A 59 43.09 10.14 6.69
CA ASP A 59 42.22 11.23 7.16
C ASP A 59 41.07 11.57 6.20
N GLU A 60 41.32 11.49 4.88
CA GLU A 60 40.27 11.64 3.86
C GLU A 60 39.19 10.55 4.00
N GLN A 61 39.59 9.30 4.19
CA GLN A 61 38.66 8.20 4.39
C GLN A 61 37.86 8.34 5.70
N LYS A 62 38.48 8.86 6.77
CA LYS A 62 37.76 9.16 8.02
C LYS A 62 36.66 10.21 7.80
N ILE A 63 36.89 11.21 6.95
CA ILE A 63 35.88 12.21 6.59
C ILE A 63 34.73 11.55 5.82
N GLU A 64 35.05 10.71 4.82
CA GLU A 64 34.04 9.96 4.07
C GLU A 64 33.21 9.02 4.96
N ASN A 65 33.88 8.28 5.86
CA ASN A 65 33.23 7.39 6.81
C ASN A 65 32.27 8.16 7.72
N ARG A 66 32.66 9.35 8.19
CA ARG A 66 31.78 10.22 9.00
C ARG A 66 30.54 10.67 8.21
N ALA A 67 30.72 11.10 6.96
CA ALA A 67 29.60 11.51 6.10
C ALA A 67 28.66 10.33 5.79
N MET A 68 29.22 9.14 5.57
CA MET A 68 28.47 7.91 5.37
C MET A 68 27.73 7.49 6.64
N ALA A 69 28.37 7.56 7.82
CA ALA A 69 27.75 7.30 9.11
C ALA A 69 26.56 8.22 9.37
N GLU A 70 26.70 9.51 9.07
CA GLU A 70 25.59 10.47 9.19
C GLU A 70 24.42 10.09 8.26
N THR A 71 24.71 9.75 7.00
CA THR A 71 23.68 9.37 6.03
C THR A 71 22.95 8.09 6.44
N LEU A 72 23.69 7.01 6.70
CA LEU A 72 23.14 5.73 7.11
C LEU A 72 22.41 5.83 8.46
N GLY A 73 22.91 6.68 9.35
CA GLY A 73 22.32 6.97 10.65
C GLY A 73 20.96 7.66 10.54
N LYS A 74 20.85 8.67 9.67
CA LYS A 74 19.58 9.35 9.36
C LYS A 74 18.57 8.39 8.73
N GLU A 75 19.00 7.56 7.78
CA GLU A 75 18.14 6.53 7.17
C GLU A 75 17.59 5.55 8.22
N LEU A 76 18.45 5.05 9.11
CA LEU A 76 18.04 4.13 10.17
C LEU A 76 17.10 4.81 11.18
N GLN A 77 17.39 6.05 11.57
CA GLN A 77 16.53 6.82 12.47
C GLN A 77 15.14 7.03 11.85
N ALA A 78 15.06 7.42 10.58
CA ALA A 78 13.80 7.59 9.87
C ALA A 78 12.97 6.31 9.83
N LEU A 79 13.61 5.14 9.68
CA LEU A 79 12.91 3.86 9.79
C LEU A 79 12.33 3.64 11.19
N HIS A 80 13.08 3.97 12.25
CA HIS A 80 12.58 3.85 13.63
C HIS A 80 11.40 4.77 13.90
N ASP A 81 11.49 6.02 13.43
CA ASP A 81 10.44 7.02 13.64
C ASP A 81 9.18 6.63 12.88
N LEU A 82 9.31 6.19 11.62
CA LEU A 82 8.19 5.69 10.83
C LEU A 82 7.54 4.45 11.45
N TRP A 83 8.34 3.50 11.93
CA TRP A 83 7.82 2.31 12.62
C TRP A 83 7.02 2.71 13.87
N LYS A 84 7.53 3.63 14.69
CA LYS A 84 6.81 4.14 15.88
C LYS A 84 5.51 4.85 15.50
N GLN A 85 5.55 5.64 14.43
CA GLN A 85 4.37 6.33 13.92
C GLN A 85 3.28 5.35 13.48
N ILE A 86 3.62 4.34 12.68
CA ILE A 86 2.67 3.32 12.22
C ILE A 86 2.19 2.46 13.38
N TYR A 87 3.07 2.12 14.32
CA TYR A 87 2.68 1.33 15.49
C TYR A 87 1.61 2.05 16.32
N ALA A 88 1.71 3.37 16.47
CA ALA A 88 0.77 4.18 17.23
C ALA A 88 -0.47 4.62 16.43
N LEU A 89 -0.31 5.02 15.17
CA LEU A 89 -1.34 5.67 14.35
C LEU A 89 -1.86 4.81 13.20
N GLY A 90 -1.23 3.69 12.92
CA GLY A 90 -1.55 2.85 11.76
C GLY A 90 -0.87 3.31 10.48
N GLY A 91 -0.84 2.40 9.50
CA GLY A 91 -0.27 2.61 8.19
C GLY A 91 -1.22 3.33 7.26
N THR A 92 -0.69 3.76 6.12
CA THR A 92 -1.47 4.43 5.07
C THR A 92 -2.11 3.45 4.09
N ASP A 93 -1.65 2.20 4.05
CA ASP A 93 -2.22 1.19 3.17
C ASP A 93 -3.52 0.65 3.75
N PHE A 94 -4.64 1.08 3.17
CA PHE A 94 -5.98 0.67 3.61
C PHE A 94 -6.28 -0.81 3.42
N ASN A 95 -5.53 -1.52 2.56
CA ASN A 95 -5.85 -2.89 2.14
C ASN A 95 -5.09 -3.98 2.91
N CYS A 96 -4.20 -3.63 3.83
CA CYS A 96 -3.47 -4.61 4.62
C CYS A 96 -3.39 -4.25 6.10
N PRO A 97 -3.24 -5.24 7.00
CA PRO A 97 -3.00 -4.95 8.40
C PRO A 97 -1.64 -4.28 8.62
N ASP A 98 -1.58 -3.37 9.60
CA ASP A 98 -0.38 -2.59 9.91
C ASP A 98 0.82 -3.48 10.30
N GLY A 99 0.56 -4.64 10.88
CA GLY A 99 1.57 -5.64 11.23
C GLY A 99 2.44 -6.10 10.06
N VAL A 100 1.89 -6.14 8.85
CA VAL A 100 2.65 -6.49 7.63
C VAL A 100 3.68 -5.40 7.33
N GLU A 101 3.25 -4.14 7.31
CA GLU A 101 4.12 -2.99 7.04
C GLU A 101 5.21 -2.83 8.12
N LEU A 102 4.84 -2.97 9.40
CA LEU A 102 5.76 -2.92 10.53
C LEU A 102 6.87 -3.97 10.42
N ASN A 103 6.54 -5.20 10.00
CA ASN A 103 7.52 -6.26 9.80
C ASN A 103 8.42 -6.00 8.58
N LEU A 104 7.92 -5.37 7.52
CA LEU A 104 8.74 -4.92 6.40
C LEU A 104 9.74 -3.85 6.83
N LEU A 105 9.31 -2.87 7.63
CA LEU A 105 10.17 -1.83 8.19
C LEU A 105 11.24 -2.44 9.11
N ARG A 106 10.86 -3.39 9.97
CA ARG A 106 11.80 -4.16 10.79
C ARG A 106 12.88 -4.83 9.94
N ASN A 107 12.49 -5.50 8.86
CA ASN A 107 13.45 -6.15 7.95
C ASN A 107 14.39 -5.12 7.28
N ARG A 108 13.87 -3.94 6.91
CA ARG A 108 14.68 -2.83 6.40
C ARG A 108 15.69 -2.33 7.44
N MET A 109 15.30 -2.18 8.72
CA MET A 109 16.22 -1.81 9.81
C MET A 109 17.35 -2.84 9.98
N ILE A 110 17.02 -4.14 9.95
CA ILE A 110 18.01 -5.22 10.04
C ILE A 110 19.00 -5.12 8.87
N SER A 111 18.49 -4.92 7.65
CA SER A 111 19.32 -4.72 6.46
C SER A 111 20.22 -3.50 6.60
N GLN A 112 19.69 -2.39 7.08
CA GLN A 112 20.42 -1.15 7.28
C GLN A 112 21.54 -1.31 8.34
N ARG A 113 21.29 -2.02 9.44
CA ARG A 113 22.35 -2.36 10.41
C ARG A 113 23.43 -3.23 9.81
N ARG A 114 23.07 -4.20 8.94
CA ARG A 114 24.08 -5.01 8.21
C ARG A 114 24.92 -4.13 7.28
N ARG A 115 24.29 -3.16 6.60
CA ARG A 115 24.98 -2.19 5.74
C ARG A 115 25.96 -1.31 6.54
N ILE A 116 25.53 -0.78 7.69
CA ILE A 116 26.40 -0.04 8.62
C ILE A 116 27.61 -0.91 9.01
N ARG A 117 27.39 -2.16 9.40
CA ARG A 117 28.48 -3.09 9.76
C ARG A 117 29.46 -3.39 8.62
N SER A 118 28.98 -3.39 7.37
CA SER A 118 29.82 -3.69 6.20
C SER A 118 30.63 -2.49 5.70
N CYS A 119 30.19 -1.27 6.04
CA CYS A 119 30.72 -0.03 5.49
C CYS A 119 31.49 0.82 6.51
N LEU A 120 31.27 0.62 7.81
CA LEU A 120 31.84 1.47 8.86
C LEU A 120 32.57 0.65 9.92
N LEU A 121 33.51 1.31 10.59
CA LEU A 121 34.10 0.81 11.82
C LEU A 121 33.10 0.94 12.96
N GLU A 122 33.18 0.06 13.95
CA GLU A 122 32.30 0.08 15.12
C GLU A 122 32.38 1.41 15.88
N ALA A 123 33.58 2.01 15.96
CA ALA A 123 33.79 3.33 16.55
C ALA A 123 33.07 4.47 15.79
N ASP A 124 32.73 4.26 14.52
CA ASP A 124 32.05 5.23 13.65
C ASP A 124 30.55 4.91 13.49
N TYR A 125 29.99 3.94 14.23
CA TYR A 125 28.56 3.63 14.12
C TYR A 125 27.71 4.83 14.57
N PRO A 126 26.64 5.15 13.83
CA PRO A 126 25.75 6.25 14.20
C PRO A 126 24.97 5.91 15.47
N ALA A 127 24.57 6.92 16.24
CA ALA A 127 23.78 6.72 17.47
C ALA A 127 22.48 5.93 17.26
N SER A 128 21.86 6.04 16.08
CA SER A 128 20.65 5.25 15.74
C SER A 128 20.91 3.74 15.63
N TYR A 129 22.17 3.31 15.53
CA TYR A 129 22.55 1.90 15.56
C TYR A 129 22.33 1.24 16.92
N GLU A 130 22.46 2.02 17.99
CA GLU A 130 22.25 1.58 19.38
C GLU A 130 20.76 1.42 19.71
N LEU A 131 19.87 1.95 18.87
CA LEU A 131 18.44 1.74 19.01
C LEU A 131 18.11 0.26 18.78
N GLU A 132 17.30 -0.27 19.69
CA GLU A 132 16.82 -1.64 19.58
C GLU A 132 15.89 -1.78 18.38
N ILE A 133 16.10 -2.84 17.59
CA ILE A 133 15.17 -3.18 16.51
C ILE A 133 13.95 -3.82 17.16
N PRO A 134 12.73 -3.30 16.88
CA PRO A 134 11.52 -3.87 17.43
C PRO A 134 11.37 -5.37 17.11
N ASP A 135 10.73 -6.09 18.02
CA ASP A 135 10.37 -7.48 17.80
C ASP A 135 9.42 -7.64 16.61
N MET A 136 9.37 -8.86 16.08
CA MET A 136 8.41 -9.20 15.05
C MET A 136 6.99 -9.15 15.65
N ILE A 137 6.11 -8.41 14.99
CA ILE A 137 4.72 -8.26 15.42
C ILE A 137 3.84 -9.23 14.63
N SER A 138 2.67 -9.60 15.18
CA SER A 138 1.66 -10.34 14.44
C SER A 138 1.35 -9.66 13.10
N SER A 139 1.29 -10.42 12.02
CA SER A 139 0.88 -9.90 10.71
C SER A 139 -0.57 -9.40 10.68
N GLN A 140 -1.38 -9.75 11.68
CA GLN A 140 -2.76 -9.31 11.86
C GLN A 140 -2.88 -8.10 12.80
N TYR A 141 -1.76 -7.54 13.26
CA TYR A 141 -1.78 -6.36 14.11
C TYR A 141 -2.40 -5.17 13.38
N MET A 142 -3.30 -4.47 14.08
CA MET A 142 -3.95 -3.24 13.66
C MET A 142 -3.75 -2.19 14.75
N ALA A 143 -3.14 -1.07 14.39
CA ALA A 143 -3.07 0.09 15.26
C ALA A 143 -4.46 0.75 15.34
N ARG A 144 -4.73 1.44 16.45
CA ARG A 144 -5.99 2.16 16.69
C ARG A 144 -7.25 1.32 16.47
N ARG A 145 -7.18 -0.01 16.65
CA ARG A 145 -8.28 -0.94 16.38
C ARG A 145 -9.62 -0.50 17.01
N ALA A 146 -9.61 -0.10 18.28
CA ALA A 146 -10.82 0.33 18.98
C ALA A 146 -11.41 1.63 18.39
N GLU A 147 -10.57 2.56 17.92
CA GLU A 147 -11.02 3.80 17.27
C GLU A 147 -11.63 3.50 15.90
N ILE A 148 -10.99 2.60 15.12
CA ILE A 148 -11.48 2.12 13.82
C ILE A 148 -12.85 1.46 13.98
N GLU A 149 -12.98 0.54 14.94
CA GLU A 149 -14.25 -0.16 15.20
C GLU A 149 -15.36 0.82 15.61
N ALA A 150 -15.05 1.78 16.49
CA ALA A 150 -16.01 2.80 16.90
C ALA A 150 -16.40 3.72 15.73
N ALA A 151 -15.45 4.09 14.88
CA ALA A 151 -15.71 4.89 13.67
C ALA A 151 -16.57 4.14 12.65
N ALA A 152 -16.27 2.86 12.40
CA ALA A 152 -17.03 2.00 11.51
C ALA A 152 -18.49 1.85 11.95
N LYS A 153 -18.75 1.61 13.24
CA LYS A 153 -20.12 1.54 13.78
C LYS A 153 -20.87 2.86 13.61
N ARG A 154 -20.21 4.00 13.84
CA ARG A 154 -20.80 5.33 13.58
C ARG A 154 -21.09 5.54 12.10
N ALA A 155 -20.16 5.20 11.22
CA ALA A 155 -20.33 5.31 9.77
C ALA A 155 -21.51 4.47 9.27
N LEU A 156 -21.64 3.23 9.75
CA LEU A 156 -22.76 2.37 9.40
C LEU A 156 -24.10 2.98 9.82
N GLN A 157 -24.19 3.53 11.04
CA GLN A 157 -25.39 4.22 11.51
C GLN A 157 -25.73 5.41 10.60
N ILE A 158 -24.75 6.24 10.27
CA ILE A 158 -24.91 7.39 9.37
C ILE A 158 -25.43 6.94 8.00
N TYR A 159 -24.89 5.86 7.44
CA TYR A 159 -25.34 5.32 6.15
C TYR A 159 -26.77 4.80 6.22
N LYS A 160 -27.15 4.06 7.27
CA LYS A 160 -28.50 3.52 7.43
C LYS A 160 -29.56 4.62 7.66
N GLU A 161 -29.19 5.71 8.33
CA GLU A 161 -30.06 6.88 8.53
C GLU A 161 -30.10 7.83 7.32
N ASN A 162 -29.21 7.65 6.35
CA ASN A 162 -29.13 8.50 5.18
C ASN A 162 -30.36 8.33 4.27
N LYS A 163 -31.02 9.45 3.95
CA LYS A 163 -32.24 9.46 3.13
C LYS A 163 -32.00 8.97 1.69
N ASP A 164 -30.82 9.20 1.14
CA ASP A 164 -30.47 8.72 -0.21
C ASP A 164 -30.32 7.20 -0.20
N TYR A 165 -29.66 6.63 0.83
CA TYR A 165 -29.56 5.18 1.00
C TYR A 165 -30.93 4.52 1.14
N GLN A 166 -31.79 5.04 2.03
CA GLN A 166 -33.14 4.50 2.24
C GLN A 166 -33.98 4.54 0.95
N TRP A 167 -33.92 5.66 0.22
CA TRP A 167 -34.61 5.81 -1.05
C TRP A 167 -34.08 4.84 -2.12
N LEU A 168 -32.75 4.67 -2.21
CA LEU A 168 -32.13 3.71 -3.14
C LEU A 168 -32.54 2.27 -2.81
N ALA A 169 -32.54 1.89 -1.54
CA ALA A 169 -32.97 0.56 -1.10
C ALA A 169 -34.43 0.29 -1.47
N GLU A 170 -35.31 1.26 -1.29
CA GLU A 170 -36.73 1.18 -1.69
C GLU A 170 -36.90 1.07 -3.21
N LYS A 171 -36.10 1.80 -4.00
CA LYS A 171 -36.22 1.83 -5.46
C LYS A 171 -35.52 0.69 -6.19
N ASN A 172 -34.56 0.02 -5.56
CA ASN A 172 -33.82 -1.08 -6.18
C ASN A 172 -34.73 -2.17 -6.80
N PRO A 173 -35.81 -2.65 -6.15
CA PRO A 173 -36.72 -3.65 -6.74
C PRO A 173 -37.46 -3.15 -7.98
N GLU A 174 -37.72 -1.84 -8.11
CA GLU A 174 -38.46 -1.23 -9.24
C GLU A 174 -37.62 -1.05 -10.51
N LEU A 175 -36.29 -1.18 -10.39
CA LEU A 175 -35.35 -1.02 -11.50
C LEU A 175 -35.15 -2.34 -12.24
N SER A 176 -35.06 -2.25 -13.56
CA SER A 176 -34.57 -3.36 -14.38
C SER A 176 -33.07 -3.61 -14.16
N GLU A 177 -32.60 -4.81 -14.47
CA GLU A 177 -31.18 -5.16 -14.34
C GLU A 177 -30.26 -4.21 -15.12
N LYS A 178 -30.72 -3.73 -16.29
CA LYS A 178 -29.98 -2.75 -17.10
C LYS A 178 -29.87 -1.38 -16.39
N GLU A 179 -30.93 -0.95 -15.72
CA GLU A 179 -30.95 0.31 -14.98
C GLU A 179 -30.10 0.23 -13.71
N ARG A 180 -30.13 -0.91 -13.01
CA ARG A 180 -29.29 -1.15 -11.83
C ARG A 180 -27.80 -1.08 -12.18
N LYS A 181 -27.40 -1.71 -13.29
CA LYS A 181 -26.01 -1.63 -13.78
C LYS A 181 -25.61 -0.22 -14.21
N LYS A 182 -26.52 0.54 -14.84
CA LYS A 182 -26.23 1.92 -15.28
C LYS A 182 -26.19 2.95 -14.14
N SER A 183 -26.88 2.69 -13.04
CA SER A 183 -26.96 3.59 -11.89
C SER A 183 -25.91 3.32 -10.81
N ASP A 184 -25.19 2.21 -10.92
CA ASP A 184 -24.26 1.70 -9.90
C ASP A 184 -24.95 1.42 -8.55
N ILE A 185 -26.26 1.18 -8.54
CA ILE A 185 -27.03 0.98 -7.31
C ILE A 185 -26.58 -0.24 -6.51
N TYR A 186 -26.16 -1.31 -7.19
CA TYR A 186 -25.58 -2.49 -6.53
C TYR A 186 -24.28 -2.16 -5.80
N TYR A 187 -23.44 -1.30 -6.39
CA TYR A 187 -22.22 -0.86 -5.74
C TYR A 187 -22.53 -0.01 -4.50
N ALA A 188 -23.45 0.95 -4.63
CA ALA A 188 -23.83 1.85 -3.54
C ALA A 188 -24.46 1.12 -2.34
N LEU A 189 -25.40 0.20 -2.59
CA LEU A 189 -26.02 -0.61 -1.52
C LEU A 189 -25.02 -1.62 -0.95
N GLY A 190 -24.28 -2.30 -1.83
CA GLY A 190 -23.27 -3.28 -1.45
C GLY A 190 -22.12 -2.68 -0.63
N TYR A 191 -21.82 -1.40 -0.79
CA TYR A 191 -20.82 -0.69 0.04
C TYR A 191 -21.23 -0.60 1.51
N VAL A 192 -22.52 -0.35 1.78
CA VAL A 192 -23.07 -0.31 3.15
C VAL A 192 -23.16 -1.72 3.74
N GLU A 193 -23.61 -2.69 2.96
CA GLU A 193 -23.66 -4.10 3.36
C GLU A 193 -22.27 -4.67 3.66
N GLN A 194 -21.24 -4.27 2.92
CA GLN A 194 -19.86 -4.67 3.16
C GLN A 194 -19.36 -4.17 4.52
N LEU A 195 -19.65 -2.92 4.89
CA LEU A 195 -19.30 -2.40 6.21
C LEU A 195 -20.01 -3.16 7.34
N GLU A 196 -21.29 -3.48 7.16
CA GLU A 196 -22.04 -4.28 8.13
C GLU A 196 -21.41 -5.67 8.34
N LYS A 197 -21.10 -6.37 7.24
CA LYS A 197 -20.39 -7.66 7.30
C LYS A 197 -19.00 -7.53 7.89
N ALA A 198 -18.28 -6.45 7.60
CA ALA A 198 -16.96 -6.20 8.17
C ALA A 198 -17.04 -6.18 9.70
N ILE A 199 -18.02 -5.44 10.25
CA ILE A 199 -18.25 -5.34 11.69
C ILE A 199 -18.62 -6.70 12.29
N GLU A 200 -19.47 -7.48 11.63
CA GLU A 200 -19.85 -8.83 12.08
C GLU A 200 -18.67 -9.81 12.08
N GLN A 201 -17.80 -9.71 11.07
CA GLN A 201 -16.66 -10.60 10.86
C GLN A 201 -15.39 -10.11 11.54
N ASP A 202 -15.44 -8.97 12.24
CA ASP A 202 -14.29 -8.35 12.88
C ASP A 202 -13.15 -7.99 11.88
N ASP A 203 -13.52 -7.65 10.65
CA ASP A 203 -12.60 -7.23 9.59
C ASP A 203 -12.21 -5.75 9.77
N CYS A 204 -11.21 -5.53 10.62
CA CYS A 204 -10.72 -4.20 10.95
C CYS A 204 -10.09 -3.48 9.73
N VAL A 205 -9.57 -4.22 8.75
CA VAL A 205 -8.95 -3.64 7.54
C VAL A 205 -10.03 -2.99 6.70
N LEU A 206 -11.12 -3.70 6.44
CA LEU A 206 -12.25 -3.17 5.69
C LEU A 206 -12.92 -2.02 6.47
N MET A 207 -13.10 -2.14 7.79
CA MET A 207 -13.65 -1.07 8.64
C MET A 207 -12.89 0.25 8.50
N ARG A 208 -11.55 0.21 8.44
CA ARG A 208 -10.69 1.40 8.30
C ARG A 208 -11.05 2.24 7.05
N SER A 209 -11.46 1.59 5.96
CA SER A 209 -11.84 2.28 4.72
C SER A 209 -13.10 3.15 4.84
N HIS A 210 -13.86 3.00 5.94
CA HIS A 210 -15.07 3.75 6.23
C HIS A 210 -14.92 4.76 7.39
N GLU A 211 -13.69 5.04 7.86
CA GLU A 211 -13.44 6.04 8.91
C GLU A 211 -13.92 7.46 8.54
N VAL A 212 -14.04 7.74 7.24
CA VAL A 212 -14.49 9.02 6.68
C VAL A 212 -15.83 8.82 5.94
N PRO A 213 -16.99 9.02 6.60
CA PRO A 213 -18.31 8.72 6.04
C PRO A 213 -18.70 9.57 4.84
N GLU A 214 -18.11 10.76 4.69
CA GLU A 214 -18.45 11.74 3.64
C GLU A 214 -18.30 11.15 2.24
N ASN A 215 -17.28 10.31 2.02
CA ASN A 215 -17.06 9.62 0.76
C ASN A 215 -18.21 8.65 0.42
N GLY A 216 -18.69 7.91 1.42
CA GLY A 216 -19.84 7.02 1.27
C GLY A 216 -21.13 7.79 1.01
N ILE A 217 -21.35 8.91 1.69
CA ILE A 217 -22.51 9.78 1.50
C ILE A 217 -22.54 10.36 0.08
N GLU A 218 -21.42 10.86 -0.41
CA GLU A 218 -21.35 11.44 -1.76
C GLU A 218 -21.57 10.39 -2.85
N MET A 219 -21.06 9.17 -2.64
CA MET A 219 -21.34 8.03 -3.51
C MET A 219 -22.85 7.70 -3.55
N LEU A 220 -23.52 7.66 -2.39
CA LEU A 220 -24.97 7.43 -2.30
C LEU A 220 -25.77 8.52 -3.03
N ARG A 221 -25.41 9.78 -2.83
CA ARG A 221 -26.02 10.94 -3.52
C ARG A 221 -25.87 10.83 -5.03
N THR A 222 -24.66 10.57 -5.51
CA THR A 222 -24.37 10.42 -6.95
C THR A 222 -25.19 9.28 -7.56
N CYS A 223 -25.31 8.15 -6.85
CA CYS A 223 -26.14 7.04 -7.29
C CYS A 223 -27.63 7.44 -7.38
N ARG A 224 -28.16 8.13 -6.36
CA ARG A 224 -29.53 8.62 -6.35
C ARG A 224 -29.85 9.51 -7.55
N ASP A 225 -28.95 10.41 -7.91
CA ASP A 225 -29.13 11.29 -9.06
C ASP A 225 -29.19 10.50 -10.38
N LYS A 226 -28.33 9.48 -10.54
CA LYS A 226 -28.35 8.58 -11.70
C LYS A 226 -29.67 7.81 -11.79
N VAL A 227 -30.13 7.21 -10.69
CA VAL A 227 -31.41 6.48 -10.65
C VAL A 227 -32.57 7.42 -10.99
N THR A 228 -32.61 8.60 -10.38
CA THR A 228 -33.65 9.60 -10.63
C THR A 228 -33.70 9.99 -12.11
N ARG A 229 -32.54 10.19 -12.74
CA ARG A 229 -32.46 10.49 -14.17
C ARG A 229 -32.98 9.35 -15.04
N LEU A 230 -32.57 8.11 -14.76
CA LEU A 230 -33.04 6.94 -15.51
C LEU A 230 -34.57 6.77 -15.41
N MET A 231 -35.13 6.95 -14.21
CA MET A 231 -36.59 6.88 -14.02
C MET A 231 -37.33 7.98 -14.80
N LYS A 232 -36.78 9.20 -14.86
CA LYS A 232 -37.34 10.29 -15.68
C LYS A 232 -37.28 9.98 -17.17
N GLU A 233 -36.13 9.49 -17.65
CA GLU A 233 -35.94 9.09 -19.05
C GLU A 233 -36.92 7.97 -19.44
N ARG A 234 -37.09 6.96 -18.59
CA ARG A 234 -38.08 5.90 -18.76
C ARG A 234 -39.50 6.44 -18.87
N ASN A 235 -39.91 7.33 -17.95
CA ASN A 235 -41.25 7.91 -17.96
C ASN A 235 -41.51 8.75 -19.21
N MET A 236 -40.52 9.49 -19.72
CA MET A 236 -40.65 10.22 -20.98
C MET A 236 -40.86 9.29 -22.18
N VAL A 237 -40.12 8.17 -22.23
CA VAL A 237 -40.28 7.16 -23.29
C VAL A 237 -41.67 6.54 -23.25
N TYR A 238 -42.18 6.18 -22.07
CA TYR A 238 -43.55 5.67 -21.94
C TYR A 238 -44.60 6.67 -22.43
N ILE A 239 -44.50 7.95 -22.04
CA ILE A 239 -45.43 9.00 -22.50
C ILE A 239 -45.38 9.14 -24.04
N GLN A 240 -44.20 9.06 -24.65
CA GLN A 240 -44.07 9.11 -26.11
C GLN A 240 -44.68 7.89 -26.79
N MET A 241 -44.45 6.69 -26.24
CA MET A 241 -45.02 5.45 -26.77
C MET A 241 -46.56 5.43 -26.66
N ASP A 242 -47.12 5.92 -25.56
CA ASP A 242 -48.57 5.98 -25.36
C ASP A 242 -49.22 7.00 -26.31
N LYS A 243 -48.57 8.14 -26.57
CA LYS A 243 -49.02 9.10 -27.59
C LYS A 243 -49.01 8.48 -29.00
N ILE A 244 -47.96 7.73 -29.36
CA ILE A 244 -47.88 7.04 -30.65
C ILE A 244 -49.02 6.01 -30.79
N LYS A 245 -49.28 5.23 -29.74
CA LYS A 245 -50.40 4.27 -29.74
C LYS A 245 -51.76 4.94 -29.86
N ALA A 246 -51.97 6.08 -29.20
CA ALA A 246 -53.23 6.84 -29.30
C ALA A 246 -53.47 7.37 -30.73
N ILE A 247 -52.43 7.89 -31.39
CA ILE A 247 -52.50 8.33 -32.80
C ILE A 247 -52.88 7.14 -33.72
N HIS A 248 -52.23 5.99 -33.53
CA HIS A 248 -52.55 4.79 -34.31
C HIS A 248 -53.95 4.22 -34.06
N ALA A 249 -54.54 4.43 -32.88
CA ALA A 249 -55.88 3.97 -32.55
C ALA A 249 -56.98 4.87 -33.11
N GLU A 250 -56.72 6.17 -33.29
CA GLU A 250 -57.69 7.12 -33.86
C GLU A 250 -57.74 7.09 -35.40
N ASP A 251 -56.66 6.69 -36.09
CA ASP A 251 -56.57 6.75 -37.55
C ASP A 251 -57.12 5.53 -38.33
N HIS A 252 -57.55 4.44 -37.67
CA HIS A 252 -58.10 3.27 -38.38
C HIS A 252 -59.37 2.70 -37.73
N PRO A 253 -60.58 3.00 -38.25
CA PRO A 253 -61.74 2.17 -37.96
C PRO A 253 -61.50 0.80 -38.62
N GLN A 254 -61.36 -0.26 -37.81
CA GLN A 254 -61.24 -1.63 -38.31
C GLN A 254 -62.40 -1.92 -39.29
N ILE A 255 -62.05 -2.14 -40.56
CA ILE A 255 -63.00 -2.58 -41.57
C ILE A 255 -63.37 -4.04 -41.25
N PRO A 256 -64.66 -4.40 -41.10
CA PRO A 256 -65.07 -5.74 -40.74
C PRO A 256 -64.58 -6.76 -41.78
N GLY A 257 -63.73 -7.70 -41.35
CA GLY A 257 -63.22 -8.80 -42.19
C GLY A 257 -61.70 -8.82 -42.43
N GLN A 258 -60.94 -7.84 -41.94
CA GLN A 258 -59.47 -7.90 -41.96
C GLN A 258 -58.93 -8.51 -40.65
N MET A 259 -58.16 -9.60 -40.76
CA MET A 259 -57.43 -10.17 -39.62
C MET A 259 -56.30 -9.23 -39.20
N ASP A 260 -56.22 -8.96 -37.89
CA ASP A 260 -55.17 -8.17 -37.25
C ASP A 260 -53.81 -8.85 -37.37
N ILE A 261 -52.76 -8.10 -37.72
CA ILE A 261 -51.41 -8.64 -37.92
C ILE A 261 -50.83 -9.23 -36.62
N PHE A 262 -51.34 -8.80 -35.45
CA PHE A 262 -50.95 -9.36 -34.15
C PHE A 262 -51.53 -10.75 -33.89
N SER A 263 -52.51 -11.21 -34.68
CA SER A 263 -53.03 -12.58 -34.58
C SER A 263 -52.09 -13.64 -35.18
N PHE A 264 -51.05 -13.25 -35.92
CA PHE A 264 -50.03 -14.16 -36.46
C PHE A 264 -48.85 -14.46 -35.53
N ILE A 265 -48.69 -13.69 -34.44
CA ILE A 265 -47.52 -13.82 -33.53
C ILE A 265 -47.82 -14.77 -32.34
N ALA A 266 -49.06 -15.24 -32.21
CA ALA A 266 -49.49 -16.15 -31.14
C ALA A 266 -49.70 -17.60 -31.61
N SER A 267 -48.88 -18.10 -32.56
CA SER A 267 -48.81 -19.52 -32.94
C SER A 267 -47.39 -20.07 -32.81
#